data_AF-A0A7M3XLR5-F1
#
_entry.id   AF-A0A7M3XLR5-F1
#
_cell.length_a   1.000
_cell.length_b   1.000
_cell.length_c   1.000
_cell.angle_alpha   90.00
_cell.angle_beta   90.00
_cell.angle_gamma   90.00
#
_symmetry.space_group_name_H-M   'P 1'
#
loop_
_entity.id
_entity.type
_entity.pdbx_description
1 polymer ?
#
loop_
_entity_poly.entity_id
_entity_poly.type
_entity_poly.pdbx_seq_one_letter_code
_entity_poly.pdbx_strand_id
1 'polypeptide(L)'
;MIYQFRAVIIYGIIFSSLFMLHILFAANDLEGLFRVVVLLIAIMTFFSGPICVVIEPVKEQYKSTYFHGLILSMPLSTGLGWAYGDRSAGLEMILFPVITLVIHIAIRQSSIGLTYGLK
;
A
#
# COMPACT_ATOMS: atom_id res chain seq x y z
N MET A 1 -15.05 14.72 9.93
CA MET A 1 -13.65 14.28 10.08
C MET A 1 -13.48 12.79 9.79
N ILE A 2 -14.18 11.87 10.49
CA ILE A 2 -14.07 10.40 10.26
C ILE A 2 -14.37 9.98 8.81
N TYR A 3 -15.36 10.59 8.16
CA TYR A 3 -15.72 10.26 6.78
C TYR A 3 -14.59 10.48 5.76
N GLN A 4 -13.67 11.42 6.00
CA GLN A 4 -12.55 11.71 5.10
C GLN A 4 -11.47 10.64 5.12
N PHE A 5 -11.38 9.87 6.21
CA PHE A 5 -10.39 8.81 6.39
C PHE A 5 -10.99 7.41 6.23
N ARG A 6 -12.27 7.31 5.87
CA ARG A 6 -12.98 6.02 5.79
C ARG A 6 -12.24 5.03 4.88
N ALA A 7 -11.84 5.45 3.67
CA ALA A 7 -11.12 4.58 2.75
C ALA A 7 -9.76 4.12 3.30
N VAL A 8 -9.01 5.01 3.95
CA VAL A 8 -7.73 4.69 4.58
C VAL A 8 -7.91 3.72 5.77
N ILE A 9 -8.99 3.87 6.53
CA ILE A 9 -9.33 2.95 7.64
C ILE A 9 -9.67 1.56 7.08
N ILE A 10 -10.53 1.49 6.05
CA ILE A 10 -10.88 0.20 5.41
C ILE A 10 -9.63 -0.47 4.84
N TYR A 11 -8.79 0.29 4.12
CA TYR A 11 -7.50 -0.18 3.64
C TYR A 11 -6.63 -0.73 4.78
N GLY A 12 -6.53 0.01 5.90
CA GLY A 12 -5.76 -0.39 7.07
C GLY A 12 -6.27 -1.67 7.71
N ILE A 13 -7.59 -1.88 7.78
CA ILE A 13 -8.20 -3.13 8.27
C ILE A 13 -7.80 -4.29 7.36
N ILE A 14 -7.97 -4.15 6.04
CA ILE A 14 -7.62 -5.21 5.07
C ILE A 14 -6.12 -5.54 5.14
N PHE A 15 -5.27 -4.52 5.18
CA PHE A 15 -3.82 -4.69 5.28
C PHE A 15 -3.44 -5.42 6.58
N SER A 16 -4.03 -5.02 7.71
CA SER A 16 -3.77 -5.65 9.01
C SER A 16 -4.23 -7.10 9.04
N SER A 17 -5.38 -7.42 8.44
CA SER A 17 -5.86 -8.80 8.30
C SER A 17 -4.91 -9.65 7.46
N LEU A 18 -4.41 -9.13 6.33
CA LEU A 18 -3.40 -9.84 5.54
C LEU A 18 -2.10 -10.03 6.33
N PHE A 19 -1.65 -9.03 7.08
CA PHE A 19 -0.45 -9.14 7.91
C PHE A 19 -0.60 -10.21 9.01
N MET A 20 -1.78 -10.33 9.62
CA MET A 20 -2.09 -11.42 10.55
C MET A 20 -2.08 -12.79 9.85
N LEU A 21 -2.67 -12.89 8.66
CA LEU A 21 -2.63 -14.13 7.87
C LEU A 21 -1.20 -14.52 7.47
N HIS A 22 -0.35 -13.54 7.16
CA HIS A 22 1.07 -13.77 6.89
C HIS A 22 1.76 -14.46 8.09
N ILE A 23 1.51 -14.00 9.32
CA ILE A 23 2.05 -14.62 10.53
C ILE A 23 1.48 -16.04 10.72
N LEU A 24 0.17 -16.20 10.59
CA LEU A 24 -0.49 -17.50 10.78
C LEU A 24 -0.02 -18.54 9.75
N PHE A 25 0.11 -18.17 8.48
CA PHE A 25 0.57 -19.07 7.43
C PHE A 25 2.05 -19.43 7.59
N ALA A 26 2.89 -18.47 8.01
CA ALA A 26 4.28 -18.76 8.35
C ALA A 26 4.39 -19.73 9.55
N ALA A 27 3.54 -19.57 10.57
CA ALA A 27 3.56 -20.40 11.78
C ALA A 27 3.04 -21.83 11.56
N ASN A 28 2.30 -22.08 10.47
CA ASN A 28 1.72 -23.40 10.13
C ASN A 28 2.39 -24.03 8.89
N ASP A 29 3.54 -23.52 8.46
CA ASP A 29 4.29 -24.01 7.28
C ASP A 29 3.47 -24.07 5.97
N LEU A 30 2.47 -23.19 5.82
CA LEU A 30 1.59 -23.13 4.65
C LEU A 30 2.23 -22.29 3.53
N GLU A 31 3.35 -22.77 2.98
CA GLU A 31 4.21 -22.00 2.05
C GLU A 31 3.47 -21.36 0.87
N GLY A 32 2.56 -22.09 0.22
CA GLY A 32 1.83 -21.58 -0.94
C GLY A 32 0.97 -20.36 -0.59
N LEU A 33 0.21 -20.45 0.49
CA LEU A 33 -0.65 -19.36 0.97
C LEU A 33 0.18 -18.20 1.53
N PHE A 34 1.27 -18.50 2.22
CA PHE A 34 2.22 -17.50 2.69
C PHE A 34 2.73 -16.62 1.55
N ARG A 35 3.21 -17.22 0.45
CA ARG A 35 3.74 -16.48 -0.71
C ARG A 35 2.67 -15.58 -1.36
N VAL A 36 1.44 -16.07 -1.47
CA VAL A 36 0.31 -15.28 -1.98
C VAL A 36 0.05 -14.06 -1.09
N VAL A 37 -0.01 -14.24 0.23
CA VAL A 37 -0.27 -13.12 1.16
C VAL A 37 0.87 -12.11 1.15
N VAL A 38 2.13 -12.55 1.12
CA VAL A 38 3.29 -11.63 1.02
C VAL A 38 3.19 -10.78 -0.25
N LEU A 39 2.84 -11.38 -1.39
CA LEU A 39 2.63 -10.65 -2.63
C LEU A 39 1.49 -9.62 -2.52
N LEU A 40 0.36 -9.99 -1.90
CA LEU A 40 -0.75 -9.08 -1.69
C LEU A 40 -0.37 -7.91 -0.77
N ILE A 41 0.38 -8.16 0.31
CA ILE A 41 0.89 -7.11 1.20
C ILE A 41 1.81 -6.16 0.42
N ALA A 42 2.71 -6.70 -0.40
CA ALA A 42 3.60 -5.88 -1.23
C ALA A 42 2.81 -5.00 -2.21
N ILE A 43 1.82 -5.57 -2.91
CA ILE A 43 0.93 -4.82 -3.81
C ILE A 43 0.20 -3.71 -3.05
N MET A 44 -0.40 -4.03 -1.90
CA MET A 44 -1.09 -3.02 -1.09
C MET A 44 -0.14 -1.89 -0.70
N THR A 45 1.06 -2.23 -0.22
CA THR A 45 2.10 -1.25 0.15
C THR A 45 2.46 -0.33 -1.01
N PHE A 46 2.85 -0.87 -2.16
CA PHE A 46 3.29 -0.06 -3.31
C PHE A 46 2.17 0.76 -3.96
N PHE A 47 0.93 0.26 -3.93
CA PHE A 47 -0.22 0.85 -4.61
C PHE A 47 -1.29 1.41 -3.64
N SER A 48 -0.91 1.78 -2.42
CA SER A 48 -1.90 2.15 -1.40
C SER A 48 -2.78 3.36 -1.78
N GLY A 49 -2.22 4.41 -2.39
CA GLY A 49 -2.97 5.57 -2.87
C GLY A 49 -4.06 5.19 -3.87
N PRO A 50 -3.71 4.53 -4.99
CA PRO A 50 -4.68 4.02 -5.95
C PRO A 50 -5.74 3.10 -5.33
N ILE A 51 -5.35 2.16 -4.46
CA ILE A 51 -6.28 1.25 -3.80
C ILE A 51 -7.25 2.01 -2.90
N CYS A 52 -6.76 2.97 -2.12
CA CYS A 52 -7.60 3.83 -1.28
C CYS A 52 -8.59 4.65 -2.12
N VAL A 53 -8.18 5.13 -3.31
CA VAL A 53 -9.10 5.82 -4.23
C VAL A 53 -10.17 4.87 -4.78
N VAL A 54 -9.85 3.61 -5.10
CA VAL A 54 -10.84 2.61 -5.53
C VAL A 54 -11.87 2.32 -4.43
N ILE A 55 -11.44 2.32 -3.16
CA ILE A 55 -12.32 2.12 -2.01
C ILE A 55 -13.18 3.36 -1.72
N GLU A 56 -12.72 4.56 -2.09
CA GLU A 56 -13.42 5.81 -1.80
C GLU A 56 -14.63 6.01 -2.74
N PRO A 57 -15.87 6.13 -2.22
CA PRO A 57 -17.05 6.41 -3.03
C PRO A 57 -17.24 7.89 -3.40
N VAL A 58 -16.62 8.83 -2.68
CA VAL A 58 -16.84 10.28 -2.87
C VAL A 58 -15.73 10.89 -3.74
N LYS A 59 -16.09 11.26 -4.98
CA LYS A 59 -15.14 11.77 -5.99
C LYS A 59 -14.34 12.99 -5.53
N GLU A 60 -14.99 13.89 -4.79
CA GLU A 60 -14.39 15.10 -4.25
C GLU A 60 -13.25 14.79 -3.28
N GLN A 61 -13.23 13.58 -2.70
CA GLN A 61 -12.20 13.15 -1.75
C GLN A 61 -11.03 12.43 -2.42
N TYR A 62 -11.13 12.04 -3.70
CA TYR A 62 -10.14 11.19 -4.37
C TYR A 62 -8.71 11.73 -4.26
N LYS A 63 -8.51 13.03 -4.55
CA LYS A 63 -7.19 13.66 -4.48
C LYS A 63 -6.61 13.64 -3.07
N SER A 64 -7.45 13.90 -2.06
CA SER A 64 -7.05 13.85 -0.66
C SER A 64 -6.73 12.42 -0.22
N THR A 65 -7.62 11.46 -0.49
CA THR A 65 -7.45 10.04 -0.18
C THR A 65 -6.20 9.46 -0.82
N TYR A 66 -5.95 9.82 -2.09
CA TYR A 66 -4.75 9.41 -2.81
C TYR A 66 -3.47 9.88 -2.12
N PHE A 67 -3.43 11.15 -1.69
CA PHE A 67 -2.29 11.72 -0.98
C PHE A 67 -2.06 11.09 0.38
N HIS A 68 -3.13 10.81 1.14
CA HIS A 68 -3.02 10.08 2.41
C HIS A 68 -2.49 8.65 2.21
N GLY A 69 -2.92 7.96 1.15
CA GLY A 69 -2.34 6.67 0.77
C GLY A 69 -0.85 6.79 0.46
N LEU A 70 -0.42 7.77 -0.35
CA LEU A 70 1.00 8.00 -0.59
C LEU A 70 1.79 8.17 0.72
N ILE A 71 1.32 9.03 1.64
CA ILE A 71 1.98 9.22 2.94
C ILE A 71 2.06 7.90 3.72
N LEU A 72 0.99 7.11 3.73
CA LEU A 72 0.95 5.81 4.39
C LEU A 72 1.91 4.80 3.74
N SER A 73 2.06 4.81 2.42
CA SER A 73 2.92 3.86 1.71
C SER A 73 4.42 4.06 1.96
N MET A 74 4.85 5.28 2.30
CA MET A 74 6.27 5.56 2.54
C MET A 74 6.85 4.73 3.71
N PRO A 75 6.31 4.81 4.95
CA PRO A 75 6.80 3.96 6.04
C PRO A 75 6.53 2.46 5.79
N LEU A 76 5.41 2.10 5.17
CA LEU A 76 5.10 0.69 4.85
C LEU A 76 6.12 0.08 3.87
N SER A 77 6.53 0.82 2.85
CA SER A 77 7.50 0.36 1.85
C SER A 77 8.92 0.32 2.42
N THR A 78 9.29 1.23 3.33
CA THR A 78 10.52 1.09 4.11
C THR A 78 10.51 -0.19 4.95
N GLY A 79 9.41 -0.47 5.65
CA GLY A 79 9.25 -1.70 6.45
C GLY A 79 9.30 -2.97 5.61
N LEU A 80 8.71 -2.93 4.41
CA LEU A 80 8.82 -4.01 3.43
C LEU A 80 10.28 -4.21 2.98
N GLY A 81 11.00 -3.13 2.71
CA GLY A 81 12.43 -3.18 2.35
C GLY A 81 13.28 -3.81 3.45
N TRP A 82 13.00 -3.47 4.71
CA TRP A 82 13.66 -4.10 5.87
C TRP A 82 13.36 -5.60 5.96
N ALA A 83 12.11 -6.01 5.71
CA ALA A 83 11.73 -7.42 5.71
C ALA A 83 12.42 -8.22 4.61
N TYR A 84 12.64 -7.62 3.44
CA TYR A 84 13.33 -8.24 2.29
C TYR A 84 14.86 -8.23 2.42
N GLY A 85 15.44 -7.24 3.11
CA GLY A 85 16.88 -7.15 3.37
C GLY A 85 17.34 -8.02 4.55
N ASP A 86 16.74 -9.20 4.76
CA ASP A 86 17.00 -10.10 5.88
C ASP A 86 16.97 -9.42 7.26
N ARG A 87 16.09 -8.42 7.43
CA ARG A 87 15.96 -7.61 8.66
C ARG A 87 17.20 -6.79 9.01
N SER A 88 18.04 -6.50 8.03
CA SER A 88 19.19 -5.60 8.14
C SER A 88 18.91 -4.25 7.47
N ALA A 89 19.72 -3.24 7.80
CA ALA A 89 19.67 -1.96 7.12
C ALA A 89 20.26 -2.11 5.70
N GLY A 90 19.40 -2.43 4.74
CA GLY A 90 19.74 -2.67 3.35
C GLY A 90 19.33 -1.54 2.40
N LEU A 91 19.76 -1.66 1.16
CA LEU A 91 19.47 -0.70 0.09
C LEU A 91 17.97 -0.72 -0.31
N GLU A 92 17.30 -1.83 -0.06
CA GLU A 92 15.86 -2.06 -0.25
C GLU A 92 15.01 -1.09 0.57
N MET A 93 15.46 -0.72 1.78
CA MET A 93 14.77 0.25 2.65
C MET A 93 14.69 1.65 2.04
N ILE A 94 15.56 1.95 1.07
CA ILE A 94 15.57 3.20 0.30
C ILE A 94 14.88 2.99 -1.06
N LEU A 95 15.23 1.91 -1.78
CA LEU A 95 14.66 1.65 -3.10
C LEU A 95 13.15 1.48 -3.08
N PHE A 96 12.59 0.77 -2.09
CA PHE A 96 11.16 0.49 -2.09
C PHE A 96 10.32 1.77 -1.90
N PRO A 97 10.65 2.69 -0.97
CA PRO A 97 10.02 4.01 -0.93
C PRO A 97 10.19 4.83 -2.21
N VAL A 98 11.37 4.79 -2.85
CA VAL A 98 11.60 5.49 -4.12
C VAL A 98 10.71 4.91 -5.23
N ILE A 99 10.64 3.58 -5.35
CA ILE A 99 9.75 2.88 -6.29
C ILE A 99 8.29 3.24 -6.01
N THR A 100 7.89 3.23 -4.74
CA THR A 100 6.54 3.62 -4.29
C THR A 100 6.20 5.05 -4.75
N LEU A 101 7.10 6.00 -4.53
CA LEU A 101 6.91 7.38 -4.96
C LEU A 101 6.79 7.49 -6.48
N VAL A 102 7.66 6.82 -7.23
CA VAL A 102 7.62 6.79 -8.71
C VAL A 102 6.30 6.21 -9.21
N ILE A 103 5.81 5.12 -8.63
CA ILE A 103 4.51 4.53 -8.95
C ILE A 103 3.39 5.54 -8.76
N HIS A 104 3.37 6.26 -7.63
CA HIS A 104 2.33 7.25 -7.36
C HIS A 104 2.41 8.44 -8.34
N ILE A 105 3.61 8.94 -8.63
CA ILE A 105 3.78 10.00 -9.63
C ILE A 105 3.31 9.53 -11.01
N ALA A 106 3.70 8.33 -11.43
CA ALA A 106 3.32 7.75 -12.72
C ALA A 106 1.80 7.59 -12.83
N ILE A 107 1.12 7.09 -11.78
CA ILE A 107 -0.33 6.94 -11.78
C ILE A 107 -1.04 8.30 -11.80
N ARG A 108 -0.55 9.29 -11.05
CA ARG A 108 -1.11 10.64 -11.09
C ARG A 108 -1.00 11.27 -12.49
N GLN A 109 0.07 10.96 -13.22
CA GLN A 109 0.29 11.48 -14.57
C GLN A 109 -0.44 10.69 -15.67
N SER A 110 -0.80 9.43 -15.42
CA SER A 110 -1.45 8.54 -16.39
C SER A 110 -2.92 8.88 -16.67
N SER A 111 -3.58 8.05 -17.50
CA SER A 111 -5.02 8.10 -17.75
C SER A 111 -5.84 7.88 -16.48
N ILE A 112 -5.36 7.05 -15.55
CA ILE A 112 -6.01 6.82 -14.25
C ILE A 112 -6.09 8.15 -13.48
N GLY A 113 -4.99 8.91 -13.45
CA GLY A 113 -4.96 10.23 -12.81
C GLY A 113 -5.94 11.22 -13.43
N LEU A 114 -6.24 11.13 -14.73
CA LEU A 114 -7.30 11.91 -15.37
C LEU A 114 -8.69 11.44 -14.96
N THR A 115 -8.95 10.12 -15.02
CA THR A 115 -10.24 9.52 -14.67
C THR A 115 -10.67 9.83 -13.24
N TYR A 116 -9.71 9.83 -12.30
CA TYR A 116 -9.97 10.06 -10.88
C TYR A 116 -9.65 11.50 -10.43
N GLY A 117 -9.37 12.43 -11.35
CA GLY A 117 -9.16 13.85 -11.01
C GLY A 117 -7.96 14.10 -10.08
N LEU A 118 -6.88 13.30 -10.21
CA LEU A 118 -5.70 13.35 -9.35
C LEU A 118 -4.67 14.43 -9.77
N LYS A 119 -4.81 15.00 -10.97
CA LYS A 119 -3.90 16.03 -11.48
C LYS A 119 -4.01 17.34 -10.69
#